data_AF-A0A2E0GLU8-F1
#
_entry.id   AF-A0A2E0GLU8-F1
#
_cell.length_a   1.000
_cell.length_b   1.000
_cell.length_c   1.000
_cell.angle_alpha   90.00
_cell.angle_beta   90.00
_cell.angle_gamma   90.00
#
_symmetry.space_group_name_H-M   'P 1'
#
loop_
_entity.id
_entity.type
_entity.pdbx_description
1 polymer ?
#
loop_
_entity_poly.entity_id
_entity_poly.type
_entity_poly.pdbx_seq_one_letter_code
_entity_poly.pdbx_strand_id
1 'polypeptide(L)'
;MRENLMNKKISKKWKTGILFFLLVGFLASMTFIRLPYFAFKPGTVNELSSRIVISEGRSFEPAGEIHFTTISQDSSINGWEFLEGTFKESVELIDEDSILGTRNRDENQTFNFELMRVSKSTAVSVALSYLGLEPYKATGVGIASVGGPSEGILTTSDVIIAVNKKKVFTDKDLILEIREREPSEV
;
A
#
# COMPACT_ATOMS: atom_id res chain seq x y z
N MET A 1 -60.31 20.26 -32.22
CA MET A 1 -59.45 20.87 -31.19
C MET A 1 -58.13 20.11 -31.15
N ARG A 2 -57.11 20.55 -31.89
CA ARG A 2 -55.77 19.94 -31.87
C ARG A 2 -54.78 21.06 -31.54
N GLU A 3 -54.25 21.03 -30.33
CA GLU A 3 -53.22 21.95 -29.85
C GLU A 3 -51.98 21.83 -30.73
N ASN A 4 -51.59 22.95 -31.33
CA ASN A 4 -50.29 23.11 -31.95
C ASN A 4 -49.25 23.20 -30.83
N LEU A 5 -48.51 22.10 -30.63
CA LEU A 5 -47.33 22.08 -29.78
C LEU A 5 -46.31 23.06 -30.35
N MET A 6 -46.18 24.19 -29.66
CA MET A 6 -45.30 25.31 -29.95
C MET A 6 -43.83 24.85 -29.88
N ASN A 7 -43.27 24.43 -31.01
CA ASN A 7 -41.86 24.07 -31.13
C ASN A 7 -41.00 25.35 -31.08
N LYS A 8 -40.72 25.83 -29.87
CA LYS A 8 -39.93 27.04 -29.59
C LYS A 8 -38.48 26.76 -29.98
N LYS A 9 -38.10 27.09 -31.22
CA LYS A 9 -36.72 27.01 -31.72
C LYS A 9 -35.82 27.89 -30.85
N ILE A 10 -35.07 27.28 -29.96
CA ILE A 10 -34.05 27.92 -29.14
C ILE A 10 -33.04 28.61 -30.07
N SER A 11 -32.79 29.91 -29.87
CA SER A 11 -31.89 30.71 -30.71
C SER A 11 -30.45 30.20 -30.60
N LYS A 12 -29.65 30.32 -31.68
CA LYS A 12 -28.25 29.85 -31.70
C LYS A 12 -27.43 30.40 -30.51
N LYS A 13 -27.67 31.66 -30.10
CA LYS A 13 -27.01 32.31 -28.95
C LYS A 13 -27.37 31.69 -27.60
N TRP A 14 -28.61 31.22 -27.44
CA TRP A 14 -29.03 30.48 -26.24
C TRP A 14 -28.45 29.07 -26.23
N LYS A 15 -28.38 28.40 -27.39
CA LYS A 15 -27.71 27.09 -27.50
C LYS A 15 -26.22 27.18 -27.14
N THR A 16 -25.53 28.22 -27.60
CA THR A 16 -24.12 28.46 -27.21
C THR A 16 -23.97 28.80 -25.75
N GLY A 17 -24.90 29.57 -25.16
CA GLY A 17 -24.91 29.86 -23.73
C GLY A 17 -25.12 28.59 -22.88
N ILE A 18 -26.11 27.76 -23.23
CA ILE A 18 -26.36 26.48 -22.57
C ILE A 18 -25.14 25.55 -22.69
N LEU A 19 -24.54 25.46 -23.88
CA LEU A 19 -23.34 24.65 -24.09
C LEU A 19 -22.16 25.15 -23.25
N PHE A 20 -21.97 26.46 -23.15
CA PHE A 20 -20.93 27.05 -22.30
C PHE A 20 -21.17 26.72 -20.82
N PHE A 21 -22.38 26.89 -20.31
CA PHE A 21 -22.72 26.54 -18.93
C PHE A 21 -22.57 25.04 -18.65
N LEU A 22 -22.93 24.17 -19.60
CA LEU A 22 -22.71 22.73 -19.50
C LEU A 22 -21.22 22.39 -19.46
N LEU A 23 -20.41 23.01 -20.32
CA LEU A 23 -18.97 22.81 -20.34
C LEU A 23 -18.32 23.26 -19.02
N VAL A 24 -18.67 24.45 -18.53
CA VAL A 24 -18.17 24.96 -17.26
C VAL A 24 -18.62 24.06 -16.10
N GLY A 25 -19.87 23.61 -16.10
CA GLY A 25 -20.38 22.67 -15.12
C GLY A 25 -19.63 21.34 -15.12
N PHE A 26 -19.33 20.79 -16.30
CA PHE A 26 -18.53 19.58 -16.45
C PHE A 26 -17.10 19.75 -15.90
N LEU A 27 -16.41 20.82 -16.31
CA LEU A 27 -15.05 21.12 -15.85
C LEU A 27 -15.01 21.34 -14.33
N ALA A 28 -16.01 22.01 -13.76
CA ALA A 28 -16.11 22.19 -12.32
C ALA A 28 -16.38 20.86 -11.59
N SER A 29 -17.20 19.97 -12.17
CA SER A 29 -17.49 18.65 -11.58
C SER A 29 -16.24 17.77 -11.48
N MET A 30 -15.27 17.95 -12.38
CA MET A 30 -14.03 17.18 -12.43
C MET A 30 -13.18 17.31 -11.15
N THR A 31 -13.32 18.42 -10.42
CA THR A 31 -12.65 18.64 -9.13
C THR A 31 -13.27 17.83 -7.99
N PHE A 32 -14.56 17.46 -8.09
CA PHE A 32 -15.28 16.76 -7.02
C PHE A 32 -15.31 15.24 -7.20
N ILE A 33 -15.13 14.75 -8.43
CA ILE A 33 -15.15 13.32 -8.74
C ILE A 33 -13.76 12.73 -8.47
N ARG A 34 -13.70 11.75 -7.57
CA ARG A 34 -12.49 10.95 -7.31
C ARG A 34 -12.44 9.77 -8.26
N LEU A 35 -11.26 9.52 -8.83
CA LEU A 35 -11.03 8.40 -9.74
C LEU A 35 -10.34 7.25 -9.00
N PRO A 36 -10.59 5.98 -9.41
CA PRO A 36 -10.05 4.78 -8.75
C PRO A 36 -8.59 4.51 -9.15
N TYR A 37 -7.72 5.51 -8.97
CA TYR A 37 -6.31 5.47 -9.33
C TYR A 37 -5.46 6.06 -8.21
N PHE A 38 -4.25 5.51 -8.05
CA PHE A 38 -3.19 6.09 -7.26
C PHE A 38 -2.21 6.82 -8.18
N ALA A 39 -1.75 7.99 -7.75
CA ALA A 39 -0.67 8.70 -8.44
C ALA A 39 0.63 8.61 -7.64
N PHE A 40 1.67 8.09 -8.27
CA PHE A 40 3.03 8.09 -7.76
C PHE A 40 3.81 9.20 -8.44
N LYS A 41 4.44 10.07 -7.64
CA LYS A 41 5.22 11.21 -8.13
C LYS A 41 6.49 11.38 -7.31
N PRO A 42 7.55 12.02 -7.87
CA PRO A 42 8.73 12.38 -7.12
C PRO A 42 8.37 13.07 -5.81
N GLY A 43 8.88 12.54 -4.72
CA GLY A 43 8.72 13.11 -3.39
C GLY A 43 9.86 14.08 -3.06
N THR A 44 10.13 14.19 -1.76
CA THR A 44 11.21 15.04 -1.25
C THR A 44 12.57 14.36 -1.36
N VAL A 45 13.59 15.19 -1.55
CA VAL A 45 15.01 14.84 -1.41
C VAL A 45 15.45 15.33 -0.05
N ASN A 46 15.98 14.43 0.78
CA ASN A 46 16.37 14.74 2.15
C ASN A 46 17.80 14.29 2.39
N GLU A 47 18.55 15.08 3.14
CA GLU A 47 19.90 14.73 3.56
C GLU A 47 19.88 13.48 4.46
N LEU A 48 20.74 12.50 4.16
CA LEU A 48 20.83 11.25 4.90
C LEU A 48 21.87 11.31 6.03
N SER A 49 23.00 12.00 5.79
CA SER A 49 24.13 12.12 6.72
C SER A 49 23.70 12.63 8.09
N SER A 50 22.85 13.66 8.14
CA SER A 50 22.36 14.25 9.39
C SER A 50 21.42 13.34 10.19
N ARG A 51 20.93 12.23 9.61
CA ARG A 51 20.02 11.29 10.28
C ARG A 51 20.71 10.07 10.88
N ILE A 52 21.96 9.81 10.53
CA ILE A 52 22.72 8.66 11.02
C ILE A 52 23.66 9.15 12.13
N VAL A 53 23.38 8.74 13.37
CA VAL A 53 24.22 9.06 14.51
C VAL A 53 24.99 7.80 14.91
N ILE A 54 26.32 7.86 14.81
CA ILE A 54 27.21 6.77 15.25
C ILE A 54 27.82 7.21 16.57
N SER A 55 27.33 6.63 17.67
CA SER A 55 27.84 6.94 19.02
C SER A 55 29.13 6.18 19.35
N GLU A 56 29.29 4.96 18.83
CA GLU A 56 30.45 4.09 19.06
C GLU A 56 30.88 3.39 17.78
N GLY A 57 32.20 3.25 17.58
CA GLY A 57 32.80 2.62 16.40
C GLY A 57 33.51 3.62 15.47
N ARG A 58 34.05 3.10 14.36
CA ARG A 58 34.67 3.93 13.30
C ARG A 58 33.57 4.43 12.36
N SER A 59 33.43 5.75 12.24
CA SER A 59 32.69 6.38 11.16
C SER A 59 33.64 6.90 10.08
N PHE A 60 33.14 7.03 8.87
CA PHE A 60 33.86 7.62 7.75
C PHE A 60 32.97 8.70 7.14
N GLU A 61 33.55 9.87 6.88
CA GLU A 61 32.84 10.90 6.13
C GLU A 61 32.68 10.46 4.68
N PRO A 62 31.47 10.55 4.11
CA PRO A 62 31.26 10.21 2.72
C PRO A 62 31.99 11.22 1.82
N ALA A 63 32.48 10.73 0.68
CA ALA A 63 33.02 11.59 -0.37
C ALA A 63 31.86 12.27 -1.12
N GLY A 64 31.31 13.34 -0.53
CA GLY A 64 30.20 14.11 -1.07
C GLY A 64 28.91 13.99 -0.24
N GLU A 65 27.83 14.56 -0.77
CA GLU A 65 26.53 14.57 -0.10
C GLU A 65 25.72 13.32 -0.44
N ILE A 66 25.21 12.64 0.58
CA ILE A 66 24.30 11.50 0.41
C ILE A 66 22.89 11.95 0.78
N HIS A 67 22.00 11.89 -0.20
CA HIS A 67 20.59 12.20 -0.05
C HIS A 67 19.75 10.92 -0.22
N PHE A 68 18.63 10.83 0.49
CA PHE A 68 17.60 9.85 0.18
C PHE A 68 16.39 10.53 -0.45
N THR A 69 15.89 9.93 -1.52
CA THR A 69 14.73 10.41 -2.26
C THR A 69 13.50 9.63 -1.86
N THR A 70 12.38 10.31 -1.71
CA THR A 70 11.09 9.67 -1.44
C THR A 70 10.22 9.69 -2.69
N ILE A 71 9.25 8.78 -2.75
CA ILE A 71 8.16 8.80 -3.72
C ILE A 71 6.90 9.20 -2.94
N SER A 72 6.20 10.21 -3.43
CA SER A 72 4.90 10.59 -2.88
C SER A 72 3.82 9.76 -3.56
N GLN A 73 2.97 9.15 -2.75
CA GLN A 73 1.79 8.41 -3.21
C GLN A 73 0.55 9.21 -2.84
N ASP A 74 -0.21 9.62 -3.84
CA ASP A 74 -1.53 10.20 -3.65
C ASP A 74 -2.58 9.11 -3.88
N SER A 75 -3.39 8.84 -2.86
CA SER A 75 -4.45 7.87 -2.99
C SER A 75 -5.67 8.46 -3.68
N SER A 76 -5.95 9.77 -3.56
CA SER A 76 -7.24 10.34 -3.94
C SER A 76 -7.09 11.37 -5.05
N ILE A 77 -6.93 10.89 -6.28
CA ILE A 77 -6.83 11.81 -7.42
C ILE A 77 -8.21 12.22 -7.96
N ASN A 78 -8.35 13.50 -8.29
CA ASN A 78 -9.48 14.03 -9.02
C ASN A 78 -9.23 13.97 -10.55
N GLY A 79 -10.21 14.37 -11.35
CA GLY A 79 -10.06 14.28 -12.80
C GLY A 79 -8.99 15.21 -13.39
N TRP A 80 -8.71 16.37 -12.78
CA TRP A 80 -7.62 17.25 -13.22
C TRP A 80 -6.26 16.61 -12.99
N GLU A 81 -6.07 15.97 -11.84
CA GLU A 81 -4.84 15.27 -11.48
C GLU A 81 -4.62 14.03 -12.35
N PHE A 82 -5.70 13.32 -12.71
CA PHE A 82 -5.63 12.23 -13.68
C PHE A 82 -5.20 12.71 -15.07
N LEU A 83 -5.77 13.81 -15.56
CA LEU A 83 -5.32 14.41 -16.83
C LEU A 83 -3.87 14.84 -16.76
N GLU A 84 -3.46 15.51 -15.68
CA GLU A 84 -2.06 15.91 -15.46
C GLU A 84 -1.12 14.69 -15.48
N GLY A 85 -1.47 13.63 -14.75
CA GLY A 85 -0.69 12.40 -14.70
C GLY A 85 -0.63 11.65 -16.03
N THR A 86 -1.66 11.79 -16.87
CA THR A 86 -1.64 11.19 -18.22
C THR A 86 -0.64 11.87 -19.16
N PHE A 87 -0.35 13.17 -18.96
CA PHE A 87 0.57 13.92 -19.82
C PHE A 87 1.97 14.12 -19.22
N LYS A 88 2.14 14.02 -17.89
CA LYS A 88 3.45 14.14 -17.23
C LYS A 88 4.09 12.78 -17.03
N GLU A 89 5.20 12.53 -17.72
CA GLU A 89 6.00 11.30 -17.55
C GLU A 89 6.53 11.09 -16.13
N SER A 90 6.65 12.15 -15.32
CA SER A 90 7.07 12.06 -13.93
C SER A 90 5.97 11.60 -12.98
N VAL A 91 4.77 11.29 -13.47
CA VAL A 91 3.64 10.83 -12.67
C VAL A 91 3.21 9.48 -13.20
N GLU A 92 3.21 8.48 -12.34
CA GLU A 92 2.75 7.15 -12.66
C GLU A 92 1.35 6.93 -12.06
N LEU A 93 0.39 6.61 -12.91
CA LEU A 93 -0.99 6.32 -12.53
C LEU A 93 -1.20 4.80 -12.49
N ILE A 94 -1.63 4.28 -11.35
CA ILE A 94 -1.83 2.84 -11.13
C ILE A 94 -3.27 2.60 -10.65
N ASP A 95 -3.94 1.61 -11.23
CA ASP A 95 -5.30 1.20 -10.84
C ASP A 95 -5.36 0.80 -9.37
N GLU A 96 -6.38 1.30 -8.67
CA GLU A 96 -6.59 1.09 -7.23
C GLU A 96 -6.65 -0.39 -6.84
N ASP A 97 -7.35 -1.21 -7.62
CA ASP A 97 -7.54 -2.64 -7.34
C ASP A 97 -6.21 -3.42 -7.37
N SER A 98 -5.22 -2.97 -8.17
CA SER A 98 -3.91 -3.61 -8.23
C SER A 98 -3.07 -3.39 -6.96
N ILE A 99 -3.33 -2.29 -6.24
CA ILE A 99 -2.63 -1.90 -5.01
C ILE A 99 -3.37 -2.42 -3.79
N LEU A 100 -4.69 -2.24 -3.76
CA LEU A 100 -5.51 -2.58 -2.61
C LEU A 100 -5.89 -4.07 -2.56
N GLY A 101 -5.96 -4.71 -3.73
CA GLY A 101 -6.49 -6.07 -3.85
C GLY A 101 -7.93 -6.12 -3.34
N THR A 102 -8.16 -6.88 -2.28
CA THR A 102 -9.49 -7.01 -1.65
C THR A 102 -9.75 -6.01 -0.53
N ARG A 103 -8.77 -5.15 -0.18
CA ARG A 103 -8.89 -4.18 0.93
C ARG A 103 -9.51 -2.88 0.45
N ASN A 104 -10.12 -2.12 1.35
CA ASN A 104 -10.37 -0.70 1.11
C ASN A 104 -9.15 0.16 1.53
N ARG A 105 -9.20 1.46 1.25
CA ARG A 105 -8.08 2.40 1.50
C ARG A 105 -7.72 2.51 2.98
N ASP A 106 -8.71 2.58 3.87
CA ASP A 106 -8.50 2.73 5.31
C ASP A 106 -7.91 1.45 5.92
N GLU A 107 -8.39 0.29 5.45
CA GLU A 107 -7.84 -1.03 5.77
C GLU A 107 -6.40 -1.15 5.32
N ASN A 108 -6.09 -0.73 4.09
CA ASN A 108 -4.72 -0.76 3.56
C ASN A 108 -3.79 0.17 4.34
N GLN A 109 -4.26 1.35 4.73
CA GLN A 109 -3.49 2.26 5.57
C GLN A 109 -3.20 1.64 6.94
N THR A 110 -4.22 1.05 7.58
CA THR A 110 -4.08 0.35 8.86
C THR A 110 -3.10 -0.82 8.75
N PHE A 111 -3.21 -1.60 7.68
CA PHE A 111 -2.32 -2.70 7.37
C PHE A 111 -0.86 -2.23 7.21
N ASN A 112 -0.62 -1.15 6.48
CA ASN A 112 0.72 -0.58 6.31
C ASN A 112 1.32 -0.07 7.63
N PHE A 113 0.51 0.52 8.52
CA PHE A 113 0.96 0.91 9.85
C PHE A 113 1.35 -0.31 10.70
N GLU A 114 0.60 -1.39 10.59
CA GLU A 114 0.91 -2.64 11.27
C GLU A 114 2.22 -3.25 10.76
N LEU A 115 2.43 -3.27 9.44
CA LEU A 115 3.71 -3.69 8.84
C LEU A 115 4.89 -2.84 9.35
N MET A 116 4.72 -1.52 9.46
CA MET A 116 5.75 -0.62 10.00
C MET A 116 6.04 -0.92 11.49
N ARG A 117 5.00 -1.26 12.28
CA ARG A 117 5.15 -1.66 13.68
C ARG A 117 5.98 -2.94 13.80
N VAL A 118 5.67 -3.94 12.97
CA VAL A 118 6.41 -5.20 12.91
C VAL A 118 7.87 -4.93 12.51
N SER A 119 8.12 -4.15 11.46
CA SER A 119 9.49 -3.81 11.02
C SER A 119 10.33 -3.17 12.13
N LYS A 120 9.76 -2.23 12.90
CA LYS A 120 10.44 -1.61 14.04
C LYS A 120 10.75 -2.62 15.15
N SER A 121 9.78 -3.48 15.47
CA SER A 121 9.98 -4.55 16.46
C SER A 121 11.10 -5.50 16.04
N THR A 122 11.13 -5.90 14.76
CA THR A 122 12.21 -6.73 14.20
C THR A 122 13.57 -6.02 14.28
N ALA A 123 13.65 -4.73 13.99
CA ALA A 123 14.90 -3.98 14.11
C ALA A 123 15.44 -3.96 15.55
N VAL A 124 14.56 -3.75 16.53
CA VAL A 124 14.92 -3.84 17.96
C VAL A 124 15.39 -5.25 18.31
N SER A 125 14.69 -6.27 17.82
CA SER A 125 15.05 -7.67 18.03
C SER A 125 16.46 -7.98 17.51
N VAL A 126 16.76 -7.59 16.27
CA VAL A 126 18.09 -7.76 15.66
C VAL A 126 19.17 -7.02 16.46
N ALA A 127 18.90 -5.79 16.91
CA ALA A 127 19.85 -5.01 17.71
C ALA A 127 20.15 -5.68 19.06
N LEU A 128 19.13 -6.18 19.76
CA LEU A 128 19.30 -6.92 21.01
C LEU A 128 20.07 -8.24 20.79
N SER A 129 19.77 -8.98 19.72
CA SER A 129 20.53 -10.18 19.36
C SER A 129 22.01 -9.88 19.07
N TYR A 130 22.30 -8.76 18.41
CA TYR A 130 23.69 -8.32 18.19
C TYR A 130 24.43 -8.05 19.51
N LEU A 131 23.73 -7.58 20.54
CA LEU A 131 24.27 -7.39 21.90
C LEU A 131 24.35 -8.69 22.72
N GLY A 132 24.00 -9.84 22.14
CA GLY A 132 23.98 -11.13 22.83
C GLY A 132 22.81 -11.30 23.81
N LEU A 133 21.80 -10.43 23.73
CA LEU A 133 20.56 -10.55 24.51
C LEU A 133 19.54 -11.39 23.73
N GLU A 134 18.70 -12.14 24.43
CA GLU A 134 17.57 -12.85 23.83
C GLU A 134 16.36 -11.90 23.73
N PRO A 135 16.04 -11.33 22.55
CA PRO A 135 14.99 -10.30 22.42
C PRO A 135 13.57 -10.82 22.63
N TYR A 136 13.35 -12.09 22.35
CA TYR A 136 12.03 -12.70 22.47
C TYR A 136 12.18 -14.19 22.76
N LYS A 137 11.17 -14.72 23.45
CA LYS A 137 10.95 -16.15 23.56
C LYS A 137 9.94 -16.55 22.50
N ALA A 138 10.35 -17.35 21.53
CA ALA A 138 9.46 -17.82 20.49
C ALA A 138 8.33 -18.66 21.11
N THR A 139 7.08 -18.29 20.83
CA THR A 139 5.87 -18.95 21.39
C THR A 139 5.11 -19.78 20.36
N GLY A 140 5.45 -19.65 19.08
CA GLY A 140 4.83 -20.33 17.94
C GLY A 140 5.15 -19.63 16.63
N VAL A 141 4.63 -20.18 15.53
CA VAL A 141 4.88 -19.69 14.16
C VAL A 141 3.61 -19.08 13.58
N GLY A 142 3.65 -17.80 13.22
CA GLY A 142 2.54 -17.11 12.56
C GLY A 142 2.42 -17.48 11.08
N ILE A 143 1.21 -17.37 10.52
CA ILE A 143 0.92 -17.72 9.13
C ILE A 143 0.86 -16.46 8.26
N ALA A 144 1.75 -16.36 7.27
CA ALA A 144 1.81 -15.21 6.36
C ALA A 144 0.73 -15.28 5.24
N SER A 145 0.41 -16.48 4.77
CA SER A 145 -0.60 -16.75 3.75
C SER A 145 -1.08 -18.20 3.85
N VAL A 146 -2.32 -18.45 3.46
CA VAL A 146 -2.91 -19.80 3.43
C VAL A 146 -3.23 -20.17 1.99
N GLY A 147 -2.96 -21.43 1.62
CA GLY A 147 -3.29 -21.96 0.29
C GLY A 147 -3.41 -23.48 0.29
N GLY A 148 -3.98 -24.04 -0.77
CA GLY A 148 -4.07 -25.48 -0.97
C GLY A 148 -4.97 -26.17 0.07
N PRO A 149 -4.64 -27.39 0.54
CA PRO A 149 -5.49 -28.17 1.46
C PRO A 149 -5.84 -27.49 2.79
N SER A 150 -5.11 -26.44 3.16
CA SER A 150 -5.32 -25.66 4.39
C SER A 150 -6.33 -24.51 4.24
N GLU A 151 -6.80 -24.24 3.02
CA GLU A 151 -7.82 -23.22 2.76
C GLU A 151 -9.12 -23.52 3.51
N GLY A 152 -9.65 -22.51 4.20
CA GLY A 152 -10.85 -22.63 5.03
C GLY A 152 -10.66 -23.33 6.37
N ILE A 153 -9.47 -23.89 6.64
CA ILE A 153 -9.12 -24.51 7.92
C ILE A 153 -8.24 -23.58 8.75
N LEU A 154 -7.24 -22.97 8.10
CA LEU A 154 -6.33 -22.01 8.72
C LEU A 154 -6.59 -20.60 8.19
N THR A 155 -6.21 -19.62 9.01
CA THR A 155 -6.26 -18.20 8.70
C THR A 155 -4.90 -17.55 8.97
N THR A 156 -4.65 -16.38 8.38
CA THR A 156 -3.43 -15.59 8.67
C THR A 156 -3.40 -15.04 10.10
N SER A 157 -4.49 -15.17 10.86
CA SER A 157 -4.59 -14.78 12.27
C SER A 157 -4.17 -15.91 13.21
N ASP A 158 -3.92 -17.11 12.70
CA ASP A 158 -3.56 -18.28 13.51
C ASP A 158 -2.05 -18.33 13.82
N VAL A 159 -1.72 -18.97 14.94
CA VAL A 159 -0.35 -19.25 15.38
C VAL A 159 -0.19 -20.75 15.59
N ILE A 160 0.73 -21.36 14.83
CA ILE A 160 1.05 -22.77 14.93
C ILE A 160 1.96 -22.97 16.15
N ILE A 161 1.44 -23.66 17.16
CA ILE A 161 2.17 -23.98 18.41
C ILE A 161 2.64 -25.43 18.50
N ALA A 162 2.07 -26.31 17.66
CA ALA A 162 2.43 -27.72 17.60
C ALA A 162 2.03 -28.34 16.26
N VAL A 163 2.79 -29.34 15.82
CA VAL A 163 2.44 -30.25 14.73
C VAL A 163 2.54 -31.66 15.27
N ASN A 164 1.51 -32.50 15.05
CA ASN A 164 1.48 -33.89 15.53
C ASN A 164 1.82 -34.06 17.02
N LYS A 165 1.34 -33.12 17.86
CA LYS A 165 1.59 -33.06 19.32
C LYS A 165 3.03 -32.71 19.73
N LYS A 166 3.93 -32.46 18.79
CA LYS A 166 5.28 -31.92 19.05
C LYS A 166 5.22 -30.40 18.98
N LYS A 167 5.72 -29.74 20.03
CA LYS A 167 5.72 -28.27 20.10
C LYS A 167 6.69 -27.69 19.06
N VAL A 168 6.25 -26.65 18.38
CA VAL A 168 7.07 -25.88 17.44
C VAL A 168 7.07 -24.43 17.92
N PHE A 169 8.24 -23.81 17.94
CA PHE A 169 8.39 -22.43 18.40
C PHE A 169 8.89 -21.53 17.28
N THR A 170 9.71 -22.06 16.38
CA THR A 170 10.29 -21.33 15.24
C THR A 170 9.85 -21.91 13.91
N ASP A 171 9.96 -21.10 12.85
CA ASP A 171 9.75 -21.51 11.47
C ASP A 171 10.66 -22.70 11.08
N LYS A 172 11.90 -22.72 11.58
CA LYS A 172 12.82 -23.86 11.41
C LYS A 172 12.28 -25.14 12.03
N ASP A 173 11.76 -25.08 13.27
CA ASP A 173 11.17 -26.25 13.93
C ASP A 173 9.99 -26.79 13.13
N LEU A 174 9.14 -25.88 12.61
CA LEU A 174 7.99 -26.23 11.79
C LEU A 174 8.40 -26.87 10.47
N ILE A 175 9.38 -26.29 9.76
CA ILE A 175 9.88 -26.83 8.49
C ILE A 175 10.48 -28.22 8.69
N LEU A 176 11.24 -28.44 9.76
CA LEU A 176 11.82 -29.75 10.07
C LEU A 176 10.73 -30.79 10.29
N GLU A 177 9.70 -30.46 11.09
CA GLU A 177 8.61 -31.40 11.38
C GLU A 177 7.75 -31.74 10.16
N ILE A 178 7.53 -30.79 9.25
CA ILE A 178 6.75 -31.01 8.01
C ILE A 178 7.57 -31.77 6.96
N ARG A 179 8.87 -31.45 6.80
CA ARG A 179 9.73 -32.07 5.78
C ARG A 179 10.00 -33.55 5.99
N GLU A 180 9.87 -34.04 7.22
CA GLU A 180 10.03 -35.46 7.54
C GLU A 180 8.86 -36.33 7.02
N ARG A 181 7.87 -35.74 6.31
CA ARG A 181 6.61 -36.40 5.96
C ARG A 181 6.29 -36.34 4.47
N GLU A 182 5.57 -37.36 4.00
CA GLU A 182 4.98 -37.41 2.66
C GLU A 182 3.74 -36.48 2.57
N PRO A 183 3.49 -35.82 1.43
CA PRO A 183 2.36 -34.89 1.23
C PRO A 183 0.94 -35.46 1.48
N SER A 184 0.82 -36.76 1.75
CA SER A 184 -0.45 -37.48 1.92
C SER A 184 -0.79 -37.79 3.40
N GLU A 185 0.12 -37.48 4.33
CA GLU A 185 0.01 -37.88 5.75
C GLU A 185 -0.31 -36.72 6.71
N VAL A 186 -0.56 -35.52 6.20
CA VAL A 186 -0.78 -34.30 7.00
C VAL A 186 -2.07 -33.61 6.59
#